data_AF-A0A833U7T7-F1
#
_entry.id   AF-A0A833U7T7-F1
#
_cell.length_a   1.000
_cell.length_b   1.000
_cell.length_c   1.000
_cell.angle_alpha   90.00
_cell.angle_beta   90.00
_cell.angle_gamma   90.00
#
_symmetry.space_group_name_H-M   'P 1'
#
loop_
_entity.id
_entity.type
_entity.pdbx_description
1 polymer ?
#
loop_
_entity_poly.entity_id
_entity_poly.type
_entity_poly.pdbx_seq_one_letter_code
_entity_poly.pdbx_strand_id
1 'polypeptide(L)'
;MSSKLVALFLLILLYLALKCHCSTPQSRVKAGYYYTDDGNLISDLNSKLFTHLICGFTFVNPSTHHLFINFSTEQQFSTFADNVKTKNPSVITLLSIWVGRELLLNFFSMINQSSYRNSFVQSSIETARLYGFQGLDLSGVEPTGNSSDMANIGTLLDEWRVAVNSEAKNSSKPELLLVMSGNRLPALGSVIYPIDSMTRNLDWVHVLAYNYYLPAGRDRVTFFHAALYGPSKMANTDDRQLHQDPLLTVQRDLYSIHGIEKTNILLITKLHKTSNKFHGL
;
A
#
# COMPACT_ATOMS: atom_id res chain seq x y z
N MET A 1 -17.32 -37.49 42.21
CA MET A 1 -17.51 -36.06 41.85
C MET A 1 -16.25 -35.37 41.31
N SER A 2 -15.03 -35.81 41.68
CA SER A 2 -13.76 -35.17 41.27
C SER A 2 -13.48 -35.13 39.75
N SER A 3 -13.69 -36.24 39.01
CA SER A 3 -13.34 -36.33 37.57
C SER A 3 -14.09 -35.35 36.66
N LYS A 4 -15.36 -35.02 36.97
CA LYS A 4 -16.16 -34.08 36.17
C LYS A 4 -15.68 -32.63 36.33
N LEU A 5 -15.17 -32.26 37.50
CA LEU A 5 -14.58 -30.93 37.73
C LEU A 5 -13.25 -30.77 36.99
N VAL A 6 -12.42 -31.82 36.94
CA VAL A 6 -11.15 -31.81 36.20
C VAL A 6 -11.40 -31.67 34.69
N ALA A 7 -12.36 -32.41 34.14
CA ALA A 7 -12.72 -32.30 32.73
C ALA A 7 -13.26 -30.91 32.36
N LEU A 8 -14.11 -30.33 33.22
CA LEU A 8 -14.63 -28.97 33.03
C LEU A 8 -13.51 -27.92 33.07
N PHE A 9 -12.57 -28.06 34.00
CA PHE A 9 -11.42 -27.16 34.11
C PHE A 9 -10.51 -27.23 32.88
N LEU A 10 -10.25 -28.42 32.35
CA LEU A 10 -9.48 -28.62 31.11
C LEU A 10 -10.19 -28.05 29.87
N LEU A 11 -11.51 -28.19 29.78
CA LEU A 11 -12.31 -27.58 28.72
C LEU A 11 -12.30 -26.05 28.78
N ILE A 12 -12.34 -25.47 29.98
CA ILE A 12 -12.23 -24.02 30.19
C ILE A 12 -10.83 -23.52 29.80
N LEU A 13 -9.77 -24.22 30.19
CA LEU A 13 -8.39 -23.90 29.80
C LEU A 13 -8.19 -24.00 28.28
N LEU A 14 -8.74 -25.03 27.63
CA LEU A 14 -8.70 -25.18 26.18
C LEU A 14 -9.48 -24.05 25.50
N TYR A 15 -10.67 -23.70 26.00
CA TYR A 15 -11.47 -22.59 25.49
C TYR A 15 -10.75 -21.24 25.66
N LEU A 16 -10.09 -21.01 26.79
CA LEU A 16 -9.26 -19.84 27.05
C LEU A 16 -8.03 -19.82 26.12
N ALA A 17 -7.39 -20.95 25.87
CA ALA A 17 -6.27 -21.06 24.92
C ALA A 17 -6.71 -20.78 23.47
N LEU A 18 -7.89 -21.23 23.05
CA LEU A 18 -8.49 -20.88 21.75
C LEU A 18 -8.91 -19.40 21.67
N LYS A 19 -9.28 -18.77 22.81
CA LYS A 19 -9.62 -17.35 22.88
C LYS A 19 -8.43 -16.42 23.09
N CYS A 20 -7.30 -16.94 23.56
CA CYS A 20 -6.01 -16.27 23.50
C CYS A 20 -5.52 -16.26 22.05
N HIS A 21 -6.20 -15.51 21.20
CA HIS A 21 -5.54 -14.94 20.05
C HIS A 21 -4.42 -14.07 20.60
N CYS A 22 -3.19 -14.49 20.38
CA CYS A 22 -2.03 -13.62 20.57
C CYS A 22 -2.34 -12.37 19.75
N SER A 23 -2.70 -11.27 20.40
CA SER A 23 -2.71 -9.98 19.76
C SER A 23 -1.26 -9.74 19.40
N THR A 24 -0.88 -10.10 18.18
CA THR A 24 0.41 -9.75 17.62
C THR A 24 0.54 -8.25 17.82
N PRO A 25 1.56 -7.76 18.54
CA PRO A 25 1.82 -6.34 18.63
C PRO A 25 1.79 -5.81 17.21
N GLN A 26 0.92 -4.84 16.93
CA GLN A 26 0.77 -4.30 15.59
C GLN A 26 2.13 -3.75 15.15
N SER A 27 2.83 -4.52 14.32
CA SER A 27 4.20 -4.19 13.96
C SER A 27 4.17 -2.91 13.14
N ARG A 28 4.85 -1.88 13.65
CA ARG A 28 4.99 -0.60 12.97
C ARG A 28 5.61 -0.83 11.60
N VAL A 29 4.90 -0.47 10.53
CA VAL A 29 5.41 -0.58 9.17
C VAL A 29 6.53 0.44 8.98
N LYS A 30 7.73 -0.08 8.75
CA LYS A 30 8.89 0.63 8.19
C LYS A 30 9.14 0.06 6.81
N ALA A 31 8.75 0.76 5.76
CA ALA A 31 9.04 0.33 4.39
C ALA A 31 10.03 1.24 3.69
N GLY A 32 10.66 0.70 2.65
CA GLY A 32 11.56 1.41 1.76
C GLY A 32 11.37 0.90 0.32
N TYR A 33 11.55 1.80 -0.64
CA TYR A 33 11.59 1.45 -2.06
C TYR A 33 13.00 1.07 -2.47
N TYR A 34 13.09 0.05 -3.31
CA TYR A 34 14.28 -0.31 -4.07
C TYR A 34 13.93 -0.22 -5.56
N TYR A 35 14.59 0.69 -6.26
CA TYR A 35 14.42 0.88 -7.70
C TYR A 35 15.49 0.10 -8.46
N THR A 36 15.06 -0.76 -9.38
CA THR A 36 15.98 -1.64 -10.11
C THR A 36 16.84 -0.92 -11.15
N ASP A 37 16.39 0.27 -11.59
CA ASP A 37 17.05 1.06 -12.64
C ASP A 37 18.10 2.05 -12.08
N ASP A 38 18.23 2.18 -10.76
CA ASP A 38 19.09 3.18 -10.11
C ASP A 38 20.58 2.76 -10.04
N GLY A 39 20.94 1.58 -10.55
CA GLY A 39 22.31 1.06 -10.52
C GLY A 39 22.81 0.65 -9.13
N ASN A 40 21.97 0.76 -8.09
CA ASN A 40 22.28 0.30 -6.74
C ASN A 40 22.40 -1.23 -6.71
N LEU A 41 23.30 -1.76 -5.89
CA LEU A 41 23.40 -3.19 -5.66
C LEU A 41 22.49 -3.60 -4.49
N ILE A 42 21.73 -4.69 -4.66
CA ILE A 42 20.90 -5.26 -3.59
C ILE A 42 21.75 -5.61 -2.36
N SER A 43 23.03 -5.97 -2.58
CA SER A 43 24.00 -6.27 -1.52
C SER A 43 24.26 -5.09 -0.58
N ASP A 44 24.06 -3.85 -1.01
CA ASP A 44 24.34 -2.66 -0.22
C ASP A 44 23.15 -2.29 0.67
N LEU A 45 21.96 -2.80 0.35
CA LEU A 45 20.75 -2.57 1.13
C LEU A 45 20.86 -3.22 2.52
N ASN A 46 20.69 -2.41 3.57
CA ASN A 46 20.59 -2.90 4.94
C ASN A 46 19.13 -3.20 5.30
N SER A 47 18.65 -4.38 4.93
CA SER A 47 17.25 -4.79 5.14
C SER A 47 16.82 -4.89 6.61
N LYS A 48 17.76 -4.89 7.58
CA LYS A 48 17.46 -4.88 9.02
C LYS A 48 16.74 -3.60 9.48
N LEU A 49 16.84 -2.53 8.70
CA LEU A 49 16.18 -1.26 9.00
C LEU A 49 14.68 -1.27 8.66
N PHE A 50 14.24 -2.26 7.89
CA PHE A 50 12.91 -2.32 7.31
C PHE A 50 12.13 -3.53 7.79
N THR A 51 10.82 -3.34 7.91
CA THR A 51 9.85 -4.44 8.06
C THR A 51 9.32 -4.89 6.70
N HIS A 52 9.24 -3.95 5.75
CA HIS A 52 8.73 -4.18 4.40
C HIS A 52 9.70 -3.55 3.39
N LEU A 53 9.89 -4.18 2.24
CA LEU A 53 10.70 -3.63 1.15
C LEU A 53 9.91 -3.76 -0.14
N ILE A 54 9.80 -2.66 -0.87
CA ILE A 54 9.03 -2.58 -2.11
C ILE A 54 10.02 -2.52 -3.25
N CYS A 55 10.04 -3.55 -4.09
CA CYS A 55 10.91 -3.63 -5.27
C CYS A 55 10.12 -3.13 -6.49
N GLY A 56 10.65 -2.13 -7.18
CA GLY A 56 9.99 -1.56 -8.34
C GLY A 56 10.95 -1.20 -9.49
N PHE A 57 10.45 -1.09 -10.72
CA PHE A 57 9.04 -1.27 -11.09
C PHE A 57 8.83 -2.36 -12.15
N THR A 58 7.67 -3.02 -12.06
CA THR A 58 7.07 -3.79 -13.15
C THR A 58 6.00 -2.93 -13.84
N PHE A 59 5.71 -3.25 -15.11
CA PHE A 59 4.80 -2.47 -15.95
C PHE A 59 3.67 -3.33 -16.49
N VAL A 60 2.62 -2.70 -17.02
CA VAL A 60 1.49 -3.40 -17.64
C VAL A 60 1.64 -3.36 -19.16
N ASN A 61 1.58 -4.52 -19.81
CA ASN A 61 1.60 -4.60 -21.26
C ASN A 61 0.26 -4.06 -21.81
N PRO A 62 0.26 -3.06 -22.72
CA PRO A 62 -0.97 -2.42 -23.16
C PRO A 62 -1.87 -3.31 -24.03
N SER A 63 -1.34 -4.39 -24.59
CA SER A 63 -2.08 -5.30 -25.48
C SER A 63 -2.62 -6.53 -24.75
N THR A 64 -1.84 -7.11 -23.83
CA THR A 64 -2.26 -8.32 -23.09
C THR A 64 -2.82 -8.00 -21.72
N HIS A 65 -2.54 -6.80 -21.19
CA HIS A 65 -2.83 -6.38 -19.81
C HIS A 65 -2.14 -7.22 -18.74
N HIS A 66 -1.14 -8.01 -19.13
CA HIS A 66 -0.29 -8.75 -18.20
C HIS A 66 0.84 -7.86 -17.69
N LEU A 67 1.34 -8.17 -16.49
CA LEU A 67 2.57 -7.56 -16.02
C LEU A 67 3.76 -8.04 -16.85
N PHE A 68 4.72 -7.15 -17.07
CA PHE A 68 6.02 -7.48 -17.61
C PHE A 68 7.12 -6.72 -16.86
N ILE A 69 8.28 -7.37 -16.79
CA ILE A 69 9.51 -6.83 -16.24
C ILE A 69 10.48 -6.65 -17.41
N ASN A 70 11.22 -5.55 -17.42
CA ASN A 70 12.24 -5.32 -18.44
C ASN A 70 13.35 -6.36 -18.31
N PHE A 71 13.81 -6.91 -19.43
CA PHE A 71 14.88 -7.91 -19.44
C PHE A 71 16.16 -7.44 -18.71
N SER A 72 16.48 -6.13 -18.79
CA SER A 72 17.63 -5.53 -18.11
C SER A 72 17.55 -5.59 -16.58
N THR A 73 16.36 -5.69 -16.00
CA THR A 73 16.13 -5.68 -14.54
C THR A 73 15.64 -7.01 -13.99
N GLU A 74 15.29 -7.97 -14.85
CA GLU A 74 14.72 -9.27 -14.46
C GLU A 74 15.57 -10.04 -13.44
N GLN A 75 16.89 -10.04 -13.61
CA GLN A 75 17.84 -10.65 -12.66
C GLN A 75 17.73 -10.03 -11.25
N GLN A 76 17.48 -8.72 -11.16
CA GLN A 76 17.33 -8.06 -9.87
C GLN A 76 16.03 -8.47 -9.20
N PHE A 77 14.92 -8.53 -9.95
CA PHE A 77 13.64 -9.02 -9.42
C PHE A 77 13.71 -10.48 -8.95
N SER A 78 14.37 -11.37 -9.71
CA SER A 78 14.50 -12.79 -9.36
C SER A 78 15.33 -13.07 -8.13
N THR A 79 16.30 -12.20 -7.82
CA THR A 79 17.19 -12.39 -6.68
C THR A 79 16.85 -11.47 -5.49
N PHE A 80 15.91 -10.53 -5.65
CA PHE A 80 15.62 -9.51 -4.64
C PHE A 80 15.22 -10.12 -3.29
N ALA A 81 14.18 -10.95 -3.28
CA ALA A 81 13.61 -11.49 -2.05
C ALA A 81 14.63 -12.31 -1.25
N ASP A 82 15.38 -13.17 -1.92
CA ASP A 82 16.40 -14.00 -1.28
C ASP A 82 17.53 -13.15 -0.71
N ASN A 83 18.05 -12.20 -1.49
CA ASN A 83 19.13 -11.32 -1.06
C ASN A 83 18.77 -10.50 0.17
N VAL A 84 17.60 -9.85 0.19
CA VAL A 84 17.21 -9.02 1.35
C VAL A 84 16.92 -9.86 2.59
N LYS A 85 16.45 -11.11 2.42
CA LYS A 85 16.20 -12.04 3.52
C LYS A 85 17.45 -12.61 4.15
N THR A 86 18.60 -12.63 3.46
CA THR A 86 19.89 -13.01 4.08
C THR A 86 20.23 -12.16 5.30
N LYS A 87 19.94 -10.86 5.25
CA LYS A 87 20.21 -9.91 6.34
C LYS A 87 19.04 -9.73 7.29
N ASN A 88 17.81 -9.91 6.81
CA ASN A 88 16.58 -9.82 7.61
C ASN A 88 15.57 -10.89 7.16
N PRO A 89 15.60 -12.10 7.74
CA PRO A 89 14.71 -13.19 7.34
C PRO A 89 13.21 -12.90 7.51
N SER A 90 12.85 -11.92 8.34
CA SER A 90 11.46 -11.54 8.61
C SER A 90 10.95 -10.39 7.74
N VAL A 91 11.78 -9.83 6.85
CA VAL A 91 11.34 -8.74 5.95
C VAL A 91 10.29 -9.24 4.97
N ILE A 92 9.24 -8.46 4.79
CA ILE A 92 8.19 -8.71 3.80
C ILE A 92 8.55 -7.96 2.52
N THR A 93 8.57 -8.65 1.38
CA THR A 93 8.85 -8.03 0.08
C THR A 93 7.58 -7.83 -0.73
N LEU A 94 7.48 -6.68 -1.40
CA LEU A 94 6.36 -6.34 -2.29
C LEU A 94 6.86 -6.03 -3.69
N LEU A 95 6.11 -6.45 -4.69
CA LEU A 95 6.32 -6.11 -6.10
C LEU A 95 5.53 -4.84 -6.44
N SER A 96 6.21 -3.79 -6.91
CA SER A 96 5.57 -2.53 -7.26
C SER A 96 5.29 -2.39 -8.74
N ILE A 97 4.04 -2.12 -9.07
CA ILE A 97 3.51 -1.90 -10.40
C ILE A 97 3.44 -0.40 -10.64
N TRP A 98 4.15 0.09 -11.66
CA TRP A 98 4.13 1.50 -12.02
C TRP A 98 3.02 1.81 -13.02
N VAL A 99 2.18 2.77 -12.65
CA VAL A 99 1.28 3.45 -13.57
C VAL A 99 1.93 4.77 -13.99
N GLY A 100 2.07 5.70 -13.06
CA GLY A 100 2.66 7.02 -13.33
C GLY A 100 1.84 7.86 -14.32
N ARG A 101 2.23 9.13 -14.47
CA ARG A 101 1.49 10.10 -15.31
C ARG A 101 1.38 9.67 -16.77
N GLU A 102 2.47 9.16 -17.36
CA GLU A 102 2.54 8.84 -18.79
C GLU A 102 1.70 7.61 -19.20
N LEU A 103 1.48 6.66 -18.28
CA LEU A 103 0.70 5.44 -18.57
C LEU A 103 -0.74 5.52 -18.03
N LEU A 104 -1.10 6.64 -17.39
CA LEU A 104 -2.35 6.78 -16.66
C LEU A 104 -3.59 6.57 -17.54
N LEU A 105 -3.59 7.11 -18.77
CA LEU A 105 -4.70 6.94 -19.71
C LEU A 105 -4.87 5.48 -20.15
N ASN A 106 -3.76 4.79 -20.43
CA ASN A 106 -3.79 3.37 -20.81
C ASN A 106 -4.28 2.50 -19.64
N PHE A 107 -3.84 2.83 -18.43
CA PHE A 107 -4.30 2.15 -17.21
C PHE A 107 -5.80 2.34 -17.00
N PHE A 108 -6.33 3.57 -17.13
CA PHE A 108 -7.78 3.82 -17.01
C PHE A 108 -8.60 3.11 -18.08
N SER A 109 -8.11 3.08 -19.31
CA SER A 109 -8.73 2.31 -20.40
C SER A 109 -8.80 0.82 -20.07
N MET A 110 -7.71 0.25 -19.55
CA MET A 110 -7.66 -1.16 -19.13
C MET A 110 -8.65 -1.44 -18.01
N ILE A 111 -8.64 -0.66 -16.91
CA ILE A 111 -9.52 -0.96 -15.77
C ILE A 111 -11.00 -0.74 -16.05
N ASN A 112 -11.35 -0.08 -17.15
CA ASN A 112 -12.74 0.09 -17.56
C ASN A 112 -13.38 -1.21 -18.11
N GLN A 113 -12.59 -2.25 -18.39
CA GLN A 113 -13.08 -3.52 -18.93
C GLN A 113 -12.83 -4.67 -17.94
N SER A 114 -13.88 -5.41 -17.60
CA SER A 114 -13.78 -6.50 -16.61
C SER A 114 -12.82 -7.62 -17.03
N SER A 115 -12.80 -8.00 -18.31
CA SER A 115 -11.86 -8.99 -18.83
C SER A 115 -10.40 -8.53 -18.68
N TYR A 116 -10.12 -7.25 -18.92
CA TYR A 116 -8.77 -6.69 -18.85
C TYR A 116 -8.32 -6.51 -17.40
N ARG A 117 -9.22 -6.10 -16.50
CA ARG A 117 -8.96 -6.14 -15.04
C ARG A 117 -8.61 -7.55 -14.58
N ASN A 118 -9.36 -8.56 -15.03
CA ASN A 118 -9.06 -9.94 -14.68
C ASN A 118 -7.67 -10.37 -15.18
N SER A 119 -7.31 -10.06 -16.43
CA SER A 119 -5.95 -10.32 -16.95
C SER A 119 -4.86 -9.67 -16.11
N PHE A 120 -5.03 -8.39 -15.75
CA PHE A 120 -4.11 -7.67 -14.87
C PHE A 120 -4.00 -8.33 -13.49
N VAL A 121 -5.14 -8.64 -12.86
CA VAL A 121 -5.20 -9.22 -11.52
C VAL A 121 -4.51 -10.58 -11.49
N GLN A 122 -4.86 -11.49 -12.40
CA GLN A 122 -4.25 -12.83 -12.44
C GLN A 122 -2.74 -12.74 -12.70
N SER A 123 -2.34 -11.97 -13.71
CA SER A 123 -0.92 -11.80 -14.03
C SER A 123 -0.14 -11.18 -12.87
N SER A 124 -0.73 -10.22 -12.14
CA SER A 124 -0.04 -9.62 -10.98
C SER A 124 0.27 -10.63 -9.87
N ILE A 125 -0.69 -11.52 -9.58
CA ILE A 125 -0.53 -12.56 -8.57
C ILE A 125 0.50 -13.58 -9.04
N GLU A 126 0.39 -14.04 -10.28
CA GLU A 126 1.35 -14.98 -10.89
C GLU A 126 2.78 -14.43 -10.86
N THR A 127 2.98 -13.19 -11.30
CA THR A 127 4.29 -12.53 -11.29
C THR A 127 4.83 -12.38 -9.87
N ALA A 128 4.03 -11.91 -8.91
CA ALA A 128 4.49 -11.79 -7.52
C ALA A 128 4.94 -13.15 -6.95
N ARG A 129 4.18 -14.22 -7.21
CA ARG A 129 4.54 -15.57 -6.76
C ARG A 129 5.77 -16.13 -7.47
N LEU A 130 5.89 -15.90 -8.79
CA LEU A 130 7.02 -16.34 -9.60
C LEU A 130 8.35 -15.78 -9.06
N TYR A 131 8.35 -14.50 -8.68
CA TYR A 131 9.53 -13.80 -8.17
C TYR A 131 9.65 -13.80 -6.63
N GLY A 132 8.84 -14.62 -5.93
CA GLY A 132 8.96 -14.82 -4.48
C GLY A 132 8.51 -13.64 -3.60
N PHE A 133 7.72 -12.71 -4.15
CA PHE A 133 7.15 -11.59 -3.39
C PHE A 133 5.97 -12.02 -2.51
N GLN A 134 5.78 -11.26 -1.43
CA GLN A 134 4.75 -11.48 -0.41
C GLN A 134 3.66 -10.41 -0.46
N GLY A 135 3.72 -9.49 -1.42
CA GLY A 135 2.69 -8.49 -1.65
C GLY A 135 2.86 -7.77 -2.98
N LEU A 136 1.88 -6.93 -3.27
CA LEU A 136 1.75 -6.14 -4.48
C LEU A 136 1.50 -4.68 -4.07
N ASP A 137 2.16 -3.77 -4.76
CA ASP A 137 2.03 -2.32 -4.60
C ASP A 137 1.58 -1.70 -5.93
N LEU A 138 0.46 -1.00 -5.94
CA LEU A 138 0.02 -0.22 -7.09
C LEU A 138 0.48 1.23 -6.91
N SER A 139 1.39 1.70 -7.77
CA SER A 139 2.02 3.00 -7.59
C SER A 139 1.84 3.97 -8.77
N GLY A 140 1.72 5.26 -8.45
CA GLY A 140 1.63 6.34 -9.43
C GLY A 140 0.23 6.57 -9.99
N VAL A 141 -0.81 6.04 -9.35
CA VAL A 141 -2.21 6.32 -9.69
C VAL A 141 -2.60 7.66 -9.10
N GLU A 142 -2.89 8.64 -9.94
CA GLU A 142 -3.40 9.95 -9.54
C GLU A 142 -4.92 10.02 -9.75
N PRO A 143 -5.69 10.70 -8.86
CA PRO A 143 -7.08 10.98 -9.13
C PRO A 143 -7.22 11.87 -10.37
N THR A 144 -8.13 11.51 -11.26
CA THR A 144 -8.47 12.31 -12.44
C THR A 144 -9.74 13.09 -12.19
N GLY A 145 -10.05 14.10 -13.00
CA GLY A 145 -11.36 14.78 -12.95
C GLY A 145 -12.56 13.90 -13.33
N ASN A 146 -12.38 12.60 -13.58
CA ASN A 146 -13.38 11.68 -14.07
C ASN A 146 -13.81 10.70 -12.97
N SER A 147 -15.07 10.77 -12.56
CA SER A 147 -15.62 9.89 -11.52
C SER A 147 -15.69 8.42 -11.93
N SER A 148 -15.84 8.14 -13.23
CA SER A 148 -15.85 6.75 -13.72
C SER A 148 -14.49 6.09 -13.54
N ASP A 149 -13.41 6.84 -13.72
CA ASP A 149 -12.04 6.34 -13.53
C ASP A 149 -11.83 5.91 -12.07
N MET A 150 -12.24 6.75 -11.11
CA MET A 150 -12.11 6.43 -9.69
C MET A 150 -13.04 5.28 -9.25
N ALA A 151 -14.25 5.20 -9.82
CA ALA A 151 -15.13 4.04 -9.60
C ALA A 151 -14.49 2.74 -10.12
N ASN A 152 -13.84 2.78 -11.29
CA ASN A 152 -13.13 1.63 -11.86
C ASN A 152 -11.90 1.22 -11.02
N ILE A 153 -11.20 2.17 -10.38
CA ILE A 153 -10.17 1.84 -9.37
C ILE A 153 -10.81 1.07 -8.21
N GLY A 154 -11.94 1.54 -7.71
CA GLY A 154 -12.67 0.87 -6.63
C GLY A 154 -13.01 -0.58 -6.99
N THR A 155 -13.56 -0.78 -8.18
CA THR A 155 -13.89 -2.11 -8.72
C THR A 155 -12.64 -2.99 -8.88
N LEU A 156 -11.54 -2.45 -9.41
CA LEU A 156 -10.28 -3.17 -9.52
C LEU A 156 -9.80 -3.66 -8.15
N LEU A 157 -9.82 -2.81 -7.12
CA LEU A 157 -9.37 -3.18 -5.78
C LEU A 157 -10.25 -4.26 -5.13
N ASP A 158 -11.58 -4.18 -5.32
CA ASP A 158 -12.51 -5.22 -4.85
C ASP A 158 -12.20 -6.57 -5.53
N GLU A 159 -12.03 -6.59 -6.86
CA GLU A 159 -11.68 -7.80 -7.62
C GLU A 159 -10.29 -8.34 -7.24
N TRP A 160 -9.30 -7.47 -7.04
CA TRP A 160 -7.94 -7.86 -6.71
C TRP A 160 -7.86 -8.55 -5.34
N ARG A 161 -8.56 -8.01 -4.33
CA ARG A 161 -8.64 -8.64 -3.00
C ARG A 161 -9.32 -10.00 -3.08
N VAL A 162 -10.43 -10.12 -3.81
CA VAL A 162 -11.10 -11.42 -3.99
C VAL A 162 -10.17 -12.46 -4.62
N ALA A 163 -9.43 -12.09 -5.67
CA ALA A 163 -8.51 -12.99 -6.35
C ALA A 163 -7.34 -13.40 -5.46
N VAL A 164 -6.73 -12.47 -4.73
CA VAL A 164 -5.64 -12.74 -3.78
C VAL A 164 -6.09 -13.70 -2.67
N ASN A 165 -7.27 -13.48 -2.08
CA ASN A 165 -7.83 -14.37 -1.05
C ASN A 165 -8.09 -15.78 -1.61
N SER A 166 -8.57 -15.84 -2.85
CA SER A 166 -8.86 -17.10 -3.53
C SER A 166 -7.59 -17.88 -3.85
N GLU A 167 -6.54 -17.21 -4.35
CA GLU A 167 -5.24 -17.83 -4.60
C GLU A 167 -4.63 -18.39 -3.33
N ALA A 168 -4.62 -17.60 -2.24
CA ALA A 168 -4.06 -18.02 -0.96
C ALA A 168 -4.77 -19.29 -0.42
N LYS A 169 -6.10 -19.33 -0.52
CA LYS A 169 -6.89 -20.50 -0.14
C LYS A 169 -6.57 -21.73 -0.98
N ASN A 170 -6.39 -21.55 -2.30
CA ASN A 170 -6.16 -22.66 -3.22
C ASN A 170 -4.72 -23.18 -3.19
N SER A 171 -3.74 -22.32 -2.91
CA SER A 171 -2.31 -22.67 -2.86
C SER A 171 -1.81 -23.01 -1.46
N SER A 172 -2.62 -22.80 -0.42
CA SER A 172 -2.20 -22.88 0.99
C SER A 172 -1.01 -21.98 1.34
N LYS A 173 -0.78 -20.92 0.56
CA LYS A 173 0.24 -19.90 0.83
C LYS A 173 -0.39 -18.74 1.62
N PRO A 174 0.40 -17.98 2.41
CA PRO A 174 -0.07 -16.75 3.00
C PRO A 174 -0.58 -15.77 1.94
N GLU A 175 -1.66 -15.07 2.26
CA GLU A 175 -2.26 -14.04 1.42
C GLU A 175 -1.22 -12.98 1.02
N LEU A 176 -1.25 -12.55 -0.25
CA LEU A 176 -0.42 -11.42 -0.69
C LEU A 176 -0.93 -10.14 -0.04
N LEU A 177 -0.03 -9.30 0.47
CA LEU A 177 -0.42 -7.94 0.86
C LEU A 177 -0.80 -7.14 -0.38
N LEU A 178 -1.83 -6.30 -0.28
CA LEU A 178 -2.18 -5.30 -1.29
C LEU A 178 -1.99 -3.91 -0.72
N VAL A 179 -1.15 -3.12 -1.37
CA VAL A 179 -0.84 -1.75 -0.94
C VAL A 179 -0.88 -0.82 -2.15
N MET A 180 -0.98 0.48 -1.90
CA MET A 180 -1.07 1.47 -2.96
C MET A 180 -0.41 2.77 -2.53
N SER A 181 0.19 3.48 -3.50
CA SER A 181 0.60 4.87 -3.26
C SER A 181 -0.60 5.81 -3.38
N GLY A 182 -0.74 6.68 -2.38
CA GLY A 182 -1.72 7.76 -2.38
C GLY A 182 -1.00 9.10 -2.54
N ASN A 183 -1.47 9.93 -3.46
CA ASN A 183 -1.05 11.32 -3.47
C ASN A 183 -1.67 12.07 -2.29
N ARG A 184 -0.92 13.06 -1.79
CA ARG A 184 -1.50 14.11 -0.96
C ARG A 184 -2.67 14.74 -1.75
N LEU A 185 -3.86 14.75 -1.13
CA LEU A 185 -5.10 15.21 -1.76
C LEU A 185 -4.90 16.54 -2.52
N PRO A 186 -5.41 16.66 -3.75
CA PRO A 186 -5.35 17.93 -4.47
C PRO A 186 -6.19 18.99 -3.74
N ALA A 187 -5.79 20.24 -3.88
CA ALA A 187 -6.57 21.38 -3.44
C ALA A 187 -7.94 21.38 -4.12
N LEU A 188 -9.01 21.36 -3.30
CA LEU A 188 -10.40 21.73 -3.59
C LEU A 188 -10.94 21.42 -4.99
N GLY A 189 -11.74 20.34 -5.12
CA GLY A 189 -12.79 20.23 -6.14
C GLY A 189 -12.59 19.21 -7.28
N SER A 190 -11.44 18.53 -7.35
CA SER A 190 -11.23 17.42 -8.29
C SER A 190 -11.42 16.06 -7.60
N VAL A 191 -12.08 15.13 -8.29
CA VAL A 191 -12.49 13.78 -7.83
C VAL A 191 -11.53 13.13 -6.84
N ILE A 192 -12.11 12.53 -5.80
CA ILE A 192 -11.41 11.91 -4.67
C ILE A 192 -11.18 10.43 -4.97
N TYR A 193 -10.08 9.85 -4.48
CA TYR A 193 -9.84 8.40 -4.48
C TYR A 193 -11.06 7.61 -3.95
N PRO A 194 -11.27 6.35 -4.38
CA PRO A 194 -12.36 5.50 -3.88
C PRO A 194 -12.07 4.96 -2.46
N ILE A 195 -12.10 5.86 -1.46
CA ILE A 195 -11.67 5.60 -0.07
C ILE A 195 -12.34 4.38 0.54
N ASP A 196 -13.63 4.16 0.28
CA ASP A 196 -14.36 3.02 0.81
C ASP A 196 -13.81 1.68 0.31
N SER A 197 -13.50 1.58 -1.00
CA SER A 197 -12.90 0.38 -1.56
C SER A 197 -11.46 0.22 -1.07
N MET A 198 -10.67 1.30 -1.05
CA MET A 198 -9.30 1.28 -0.53
C MET A 198 -9.25 0.76 0.91
N THR A 199 -10.14 1.23 1.79
CA THR A 199 -10.20 0.82 3.20
C THR A 199 -10.60 -0.65 3.37
N ARG A 200 -11.43 -1.19 2.48
CA ARG A 200 -11.82 -2.60 2.52
C ARG A 200 -10.76 -3.54 1.98
N ASN A 201 -10.01 -3.09 0.96
CA ASN A 201 -9.23 -3.99 0.11
C ASN A 201 -7.72 -3.80 0.20
N LEU A 202 -7.21 -2.72 0.78
CA LEU A 202 -5.77 -2.50 0.95
C LEU A 202 -5.35 -2.75 2.40
N ASP A 203 -4.18 -3.37 2.57
CA ASP A 203 -3.57 -3.57 3.89
C ASP A 203 -3.05 -2.26 4.48
N TRP A 204 -2.57 -1.36 3.61
CA TRP A 204 -2.20 0.02 3.94
C TRP A 204 -1.97 0.85 2.67
N VAL A 205 -1.95 2.17 2.86
CA VAL A 205 -1.65 3.15 1.81
C VAL A 205 -0.42 3.92 2.26
N HIS A 206 0.54 4.10 1.36
CA HIS A 206 1.70 4.96 1.63
C HIS A 206 1.53 6.28 0.90
N VAL A 207 1.68 7.37 1.65
CA VAL A 207 1.37 8.71 1.14
C VAL A 207 2.63 9.35 0.59
N LEU A 208 2.57 9.81 -0.66
CA LEU A 208 3.65 10.54 -1.30
C LEU A 208 3.71 11.97 -0.74
N ALA A 209 4.41 12.14 0.38
CA ALA A 209 4.55 13.39 1.10
C ALA A 209 5.84 14.16 0.71
N TYR A 210 6.13 14.23 -0.59
CA TYR A 210 7.30 14.88 -1.14
C TYR A 210 7.01 15.43 -2.54
N ASN A 211 8.01 16.02 -3.20
CA ASN A 211 7.88 16.72 -4.49
C ASN A 211 6.89 17.88 -4.49
N TYR A 212 6.67 18.54 -3.34
CA TYR A 212 5.79 19.71 -3.23
C TYR A 212 6.25 20.87 -4.11
N TYR A 213 7.56 21.01 -4.26
CA TYR A 213 8.21 21.98 -5.12
C TYR A 213 9.35 21.28 -5.84
N LEU A 214 9.26 21.24 -7.16
CA LEU A 214 10.29 20.70 -8.05
C LEU A 214 10.81 21.82 -8.94
N PRO A 215 12.11 21.81 -9.30
CA PRO A 215 12.69 22.77 -10.24
C PRO A 215 12.15 22.51 -11.65
N ALA A 216 10.94 22.99 -11.93
CA ALA A 216 10.25 22.87 -13.21
C ALA A 216 10.09 24.24 -13.91
N GLY A 217 10.98 25.19 -13.59
CA GLY A 217 11.04 26.51 -14.22
C GLY A 217 9.93 27.50 -13.82
N ARG A 218 8.98 27.11 -12.96
CA ARG A 218 7.85 27.97 -12.56
C ARG A 218 8.14 28.87 -11.36
N ASP A 219 8.96 28.40 -10.42
CA ASP A 219 9.28 29.14 -9.21
C ASP A 219 10.69 29.74 -9.31
N ARG A 220 10.82 31.04 -9.03
CA ARG A 220 12.11 31.76 -8.96
C ARG A 220 12.75 31.70 -7.56
N VAL A 221 12.15 30.95 -6.65
CA VAL A 221 12.50 30.88 -5.23
C VAL A 221 12.60 29.40 -4.84
N THR A 222 13.54 29.08 -3.96
CA THR A 222 13.70 27.74 -3.40
C THR A 222 12.66 27.47 -2.33
N PHE A 223 12.05 26.29 -2.36
CA PHE A 223 11.11 25.81 -1.36
C PHE A 223 11.44 24.38 -0.93
N PHE A 224 10.88 23.94 0.19
CA PHE A 224 11.10 22.61 0.73
C PHE A 224 10.28 21.56 -0.03
N HIS A 225 10.91 20.55 -0.64
CA HIS A 225 10.19 19.53 -1.41
C HIS A 225 9.29 18.62 -0.55
N ALA A 226 9.50 18.56 0.77
CA ALA A 226 8.79 17.69 1.71
C ALA A 226 8.63 18.35 3.09
N ALA A 227 8.24 19.63 3.11
CA ALA A 227 7.99 20.33 4.36
C ALA A 227 6.86 19.63 5.15
N LEU A 228 7.14 19.23 6.40
CA LEU A 228 6.08 18.75 7.30
C LEU A 228 5.10 19.88 7.66
N TYR A 229 5.64 21.07 7.94
CA TYR A 229 4.90 22.29 8.24
C TYR A 229 5.38 23.41 7.32
N GLY A 230 4.50 24.34 6.99
CA GLY A 230 4.83 25.52 6.20
C GLY A 230 3.86 26.68 6.47
N PRO A 231 4.22 27.91 6.05
CA PRO A 231 3.28 29.03 6.02
C PRO A 231 1.99 28.64 5.30
N SER A 232 0.87 29.27 5.64
CA SER A 232 -0.47 28.96 5.14
C SER A 232 -0.68 29.18 3.62
N LYS A 233 0.38 29.31 2.83
CA LYS A 233 0.32 29.42 1.36
C LYS A 233 1.37 28.54 0.68
N MET A 234 2.08 27.73 1.46
CA MET A 234 3.08 26.80 0.97
C MET A 234 2.59 25.37 1.15
N ALA A 235 2.75 24.55 0.12
CA ALA A 235 2.47 23.13 0.19
C ALA A 235 3.36 22.48 1.25
N ASN A 236 2.73 21.85 2.24
CA ASN A 236 3.39 21.15 3.35
C ASN A 236 2.47 20.03 3.83
N THR A 237 3.02 18.97 4.43
CA THR A 237 2.29 17.76 4.81
C THR A 237 1.11 18.05 5.77
N ASP A 238 1.27 18.98 6.72
CA ASP A 238 0.24 19.36 7.72
C ASP A 238 -0.69 20.49 7.25
N ASP A 239 -0.69 20.91 5.97
CA ASP A 239 -1.46 22.10 5.58
C ASP A 239 -2.96 21.98 5.93
N ARG A 240 -3.40 22.88 6.80
CA ARG A 240 -4.74 22.96 7.40
C ARG A 240 -5.71 23.79 6.59
N GLN A 241 -5.30 24.39 5.46
CA GLN A 241 -6.15 25.32 4.70
C GLN A 241 -7.40 24.71 4.01
N LEU A 242 -7.71 23.43 4.22
CA LEU A 242 -8.88 22.76 3.62
C LEU A 242 -10.15 22.77 4.50
N HIS A 243 -10.16 23.43 5.66
CA HIS A 243 -11.17 23.36 6.75
C HIS A 243 -12.67 23.73 6.46
N GLN A 244 -13.23 23.51 5.27
CA GLN A 244 -14.67 23.71 5.02
C GLN A 244 -15.45 22.44 4.64
N ASP A 245 -14.86 21.25 4.66
CA ASP A 245 -15.56 20.02 4.29
C ASP A 245 -15.60 18.98 5.44
N PRO A 246 -16.79 18.51 5.89
CA PRO A 246 -16.94 17.39 6.84
C PRO A 246 -16.20 16.10 6.44
N LEU A 247 -15.81 15.94 5.17
CA LEU A 247 -15.02 14.82 4.65
C LEU A 247 -13.53 14.81 5.08
N LEU A 248 -13.06 15.83 5.80
CA LEU A 248 -11.68 15.92 6.32
C LEU A 248 -11.41 15.12 7.60
N THR A 249 -12.39 14.37 8.07
CA THR A 249 -12.21 13.41 9.17
C THR A 249 -11.19 12.33 8.81
N VAL A 250 -11.08 11.95 7.53
CA VAL A 250 -10.07 10.97 7.05
C VAL A 250 -8.64 11.50 7.20
N GLN A 251 -8.41 12.81 7.01
CA GLN A 251 -7.09 13.41 7.24
C GLN A 251 -6.78 13.52 8.74
N ARG A 252 -7.78 13.78 9.58
CA ARG A 252 -7.63 13.69 11.04
C ARG A 252 -7.37 12.26 11.50
N ASP A 253 -7.99 11.25 10.91
CA ASP A 253 -7.75 9.84 11.24
C ASP A 253 -6.41 9.33 10.69
N LEU A 254 -5.88 9.96 9.64
CA LEU A 254 -4.52 9.74 9.13
C LEU A 254 -3.43 10.44 9.98
N TYR A 255 -3.75 11.52 10.71
CA TYR A 255 -2.78 12.33 11.47
C TYR A 255 -3.01 12.39 13.00
N SER A 256 -4.09 11.84 13.55
CA SER A 256 -4.40 11.91 14.99
C SER A 256 -3.74 10.77 15.78
N ILE A 257 -2.41 10.74 15.83
CA ILE A 257 -1.67 10.19 16.97
C ILE A 257 -0.61 11.22 17.38
N HIS A 258 -0.81 11.81 18.55
CA HIS A 258 0.18 12.62 19.25
C HIS A 258 1.48 11.83 19.45
N GLY A 259 2.61 12.40 19.03
CA GLY A 259 3.94 11.98 19.47
C GLY A 259 4.85 11.42 18.38
N ILE A 260 5.19 12.21 17.36
CA ILE A 260 6.27 11.86 16.44
C ILE A 260 7.43 12.85 16.63
N GLU A 261 8.49 12.37 17.30
CA GLU A 261 9.82 12.97 17.21
C GLU A 261 10.54 12.58 15.92
N LYS A 262 11.39 13.50 15.48
CA LYS A 262 12.09 13.63 14.19
C LYS A 262 13.03 12.46 13.88
N THR A 263 12.90 11.88 12.69
CA THR A 263 13.98 11.69 11.68
C THR A 263 13.40 11.02 10.44
N ASN A 264 13.75 11.51 9.24
CA ASN A 264 13.51 10.97 7.90
C ASN A 264 12.63 9.71 7.81
N ILE A 265 11.31 9.89 7.69
CA ILE A 265 10.32 8.81 7.59
C ILE A 265 9.52 8.99 6.30
N LEU A 266 9.55 7.97 5.43
CA LEU A 266 8.51 7.67 4.46
C LEU A 266 7.20 7.48 5.27
N LEU A 267 6.27 8.43 5.17
CA LEU A 267 5.00 8.39 5.91
C LEU A 267 4.11 7.28 5.32
N ILE A 268 4.29 6.08 5.86
CA ILE A 268 3.47 4.90 5.58
C ILE A 268 2.45 4.79 6.70
N THR A 269 1.22 5.19 6.43
CA THR A 269 0.11 5.09 7.38
C THR A 269 -0.68 3.81 7.09
N LYS A 270 -0.76 2.91 8.05
CA LYS A 270 -1.69 1.78 8.02
C LYS A 270 -3.10 2.28 8.35
N LEU A 271 -4.04 2.13 7.41
CA LEU A 271 -5.46 2.39 7.64
C LEU A 271 -6.01 1.30 8.58
N HIS A 272 -6.73 1.70 9.63
CA HIS A 272 -7.33 0.79 10.60
C HIS A 272 -8.84 0.67 10.37
N LYS A 273 -9.35 -0.57 10.37
CA LYS A 273 -10.78 -0.86 10.31
C LYS A 273 -11.36 -0.88 11.72
N THR A 274 -11.89 0.24 12.20
CA THR A 274 -12.70 0.25 13.42
C THR A 274 -14.13 -0.12 13.08
N SER A 275 -14.53 -1.36 13.38
CA SER A 275 -15.95 -1.69 13.54
C SER A 275 -16.36 -1.16 14.92
N ASN A 276 -17.15 -0.09 14.98
CA ASN A 276 -17.88 0.25 16.19
C ASN A 276 -19.36 0.43 15.85
N LYS A 277 -20.14 -0.54 16.32
CA LYS A 277 -21.56 -0.39 16.63
C LYS A 277 -21.69 0.75 17.64
N PHE A 278 -22.40 1.81 17.30
CA PHE A 278 -23.01 2.67 18.31
C PHE A 278 -24.31 2.00 18.76
N HIS A 279 -24.28 1.42 19.95
CA HIS A 279 -25.48 1.31 20.79
C HIS A 279 -25.65 2.66 21.50
N GLY A 280 -26.87 3.19 21.47
CA GLY A 280 -27.19 4.48 22.06
C GLY A 280 -27.15 4.50 23.58
N LEU A 281 -27.06 5.73 24.08
CA LEU A 281 -27.97 6.35 25.03
C LEU A 281 -27.85 7.88 24.84
#